data_AF-A0A2D5E851-F1
#
_entry.id   AF-A0A2D5E851-F1
#
_cell.length_a   1.000
_cell.length_b   1.000
_cell.length_c   1.000
_cell.angle_alpha   90.00
_cell.angle_beta   90.00
_cell.angle_gamma   90.00
#
_symmetry.space_group_name_H-M   'P 1'
#
loop_
_entity.id
_entity.type
_entity.pdbx_description
1 polymer ?
#
loop_
_entity_poly.entity_id
_entity_poly.type
_entity_poly.pdbx_seq_one_letter_code
_entity_poly.pdbx_strand_id
1 'polypeptide(L)'
;MPNLILNDETIALSEQEPATFKKFAEMAFPQCVSMLKLPRERRFIAMLPAAYVVQARREETEWSDPLLQAAMWNLHDLGVEQLSFGAEAAAETPAAERPDGNADDFIRFDKAEATDMAHGRASAINFSTVSSGRGYIAALNNVIHRVFQLNGENLEVGIQARPELEKTAKLIAAARQNEEGLLFATSRTLGAMLRQGRGPEDIEIRTAIELLSNMGCSGVAVDMAAGRMVFTGFSLMNALASAFLQGLTWDQMKNVRTNVELLQKQLEKEEGIPVQPAPLSPIGSRRRRR
;
A
#
# COMPACT_ATOMS: atom_id res chain seq x y z
N MET A 1 19.17 23.97 -0.80
CA MET A 1 19.07 22.58 -1.27
C MET A 1 18.89 21.71 -0.06
N PRO A 2 17.98 20.73 -0.07
CA PRO A 2 17.81 19.81 1.06
C PRO A 2 19.06 18.98 1.34
N ASN A 3 19.19 18.53 2.57
CA ASN A 3 20.37 17.85 3.08
C ASN A 3 19.97 16.79 4.11
N LEU A 4 20.84 15.81 4.28
CA LEU A 4 20.76 14.77 5.31
C LEU A 4 22.08 14.71 6.07
N ILE A 5 22.03 14.40 7.36
CA ILE A 5 23.22 14.15 8.16
C ILE A 5 23.37 12.64 8.33
N LEU A 6 24.44 12.06 7.81
CA LEU A 6 24.74 10.64 7.85
C LEU A 6 26.08 10.41 8.55
N ASN A 7 26.10 9.74 9.70
CA ASN A 7 27.31 9.58 10.53
C ASN A 7 28.07 10.92 10.71
N ASP A 8 27.35 11.97 11.11
CA ASP A 8 27.83 13.35 11.26
C ASP A 8 28.35 14.04 9.98
N GLU A 9 28.29 13.39 8.82
CA GLU A 9 28.58 14.00 7.52
C GLU A 9 27.31 14.66 6.94
N THR A 10 27.39 15.94 6.57
CA THR A 10 26.27 16.62 5.89
C THR A 10 26.32 16.36 4.39
N ILE A 11 25.33 15.63 3.88
CA ILE A 11 25.19 15.29 2.48
C ILE A 11 24.11 16.15 1.83
N ALA A 12 24.46 16.85 0.75
CA ALA A 12 23.50 17.60 -0.06
C ALA A 12 22.71 16.65 -0.98
N LEU A 13 21.39 16.83 -1.05
CA LEU A 13 20.53 16.06 -1.93
C LEU A 13 20.44 16.71 -3.31
N SER A 14 20.81 15.96 -4.34
CA SER A 14 20.74 16.38 -5.74
C SER A 14 19.44 15.89 -6.38
N GLU A 15 18.86 16.68 -7.29
CA GLU A 15 17.64 16.28 -8.00
C GLU A 15 17.85 14.97 -8.78
N GLN A 16 16.85 14.11 -8.75
CA GLN A 16 16.88 12.81 -9.41
C GLN A 16 15.74 12.70 -10.41
N GLU A 17 15.99 11.94 -11.48
CA GLU A 17 14.97 11.61 -12.47
C GLU A 17 13.85 10.76 -11.84
N PRO A 18 12.57 10.94 -12.24
CA PRO A 18 11.46 10.16 -11.72
C PRO A 18 11.62 8.65 -11.91
N ALA A 19 12.32 8.24 -12.98
CA ALA A 19 12.65 6.84 -13.26
C ALA A 19 13.54 6.21 -12.17
N THR A 20 14.39 6.99 -11.51
CA THR A 20 15.27 6.52 -10.45
C THR A 20 14.47 6.15 -9.20
N PHE A 21 13.50 6.99 -8.80
CA PHE A 21 12.58 6.68 -7.70
C PHE A 21 11.72 5.45 -8.00
N LYS A 22 11.25 5.32 -9.26
CA LYS A 22 10.52 4.12 -9.68
C LYS A 22 11.38 2.86 -9.54
N LYS A 23 12.62 2.90 -10.01
CA LYS A 23 13.56 1.78 -9.91
C LYS A 23 13.82 1.39 -8.45
N PHE A 24 14.02 2.38 -7.58
CA PHE A 24 14.12 2.13 -6.13
C PHE A 24 12.86 1.44 -5.59
N ALA A 25 11.67 1.91 -5.99
CA ALA A 25 10.42 1.33 -5.54
C ALA A 25 10.22 -0.11 -6.00
N GLU A 26 10.60 -0.44 -7.24
CA GLU A 26 10.58 -1.81 -7.77
C GLU A 26 11.51 -2.74 -6.98
N MET A 27 12.69 -2.25 -6.57
CA MET A 27 13.64 -2.99 -5.72
C MET A 27 13.13 -3.16 -4.28
N ALA A 28 12.44 -2.16 -3.74
CA ALA A 28 11.93 -2.15 -2.37
C ALA A 28 10.62 -2.95 -2.21
N PHE A 29 9.80 -3.05 -3.25
CA PHE A 29 8.49 -3.71 -3.18
C PHE A 29 8.53 -5.17 -2.67
N PRO A 30 9.48 -6.04 -3.06
CA PRO A 30 9.63 -7.37 -2.47
C PRO A 30 9.89 -7.33 -0.96
N GLN A 31 10.60 -6.33 -0.45
CA GLN A 31 10.88 -6.19 0.99
C GLN A 31 9.63 -5.79 1.79
N CYS A 32 8.67 -5.09 1.16
CA CYS A 32 7.36 -4.85 1.76
C CYS A 32 6.63 -6.15 2.13
N VAL A 33 6.79 -7.21 1.33
CA VAL A 33 6.21 -8.54 1.64
C VAL A 33 6.81 -9.11 2.93
N SER A 34 8.12 -8.94 3.13
CA SER A 34 8.79 -9.35 4.38
C SER A 34 8.32 -8.53 5.57
N MET A 35 8.13 -7.22 5.41
CA MET A 35 7.64 -6.32 6.46
C MET A 35 6.21 -6.66 6.94
N LEU A 36 5.37 -7.21 6.07
CA LEU A 36 4.02 -7.67 6.44
C LEU A 36 4.02 -8.81 7.47
N LYS A 37 5.16 -9.47 7.70
CA LYS A 37 5.30 -10.48 8.78
C LYS A 37 5.56 -9.86 10.14
N LEU A 38 5.95 -8.58 10.19
CA LEU A 38 6.15 -7.85 11.43
C LEU A 38 4.81 -7.28 11.91
N PRO A 39 4.59 -7.12 13.23
CA PRO A 39 3.45 -6.36 13.74
C PRO A 39 3.38 -4.97 13.13
N ARG A 40 2.18 -4.49 12.80
CA ARG A 40 1.97 -3.24 12.04
C ARG A 40 2.65 -2.03 12.69
N GLU A 41 2.56 -1.91 14.01
CA GLU A 41 3.18 -0.84 14.80
C GLU A 41 4.71 -0.85 14.79
N ARG A 42 5.32 -1.95 14.32
CA ARG A 42 6.77 -2.10 14.16
C ARG A 42 7.24 -1.96 12.71
N ARG A 43 6.32 -1.72 11.76
CA ARG A 43 6.67 -1.52 10.35
C ARG A 43 7.13 -0.10 10.15
N PHE A 44 8.42 0.09 9.92
CA PHE A 44 8.98 1.41 9.64
C PHE A 44 9.50 1.49 8.21
N ILE A 45 8.75 2.16 7.33
CA ILE A 45 9.08 2.22 5.89
C ILE A 45 10.46 2.84 5.65
N ALA A 46 10.93 3.74 6.52
CA ALA A 46 12.24 4.37 6.40
C ALA A 46 13.40 3.38 6.57
N MET A 47 13.16 2.19 7.14
CA MET A 47 14.16 1.11 7.17
C MET A 47 14.55 0.64 5.78
N LEU A 48 13.64 0.69 4.79
CA LEU A 48 13.96 0.25 3.42
C LEU A 48 15.04 1.14 2.76
N PRO A 49 14.86 2.48 2.67
CA PRO A 49 15.92 3.33 2.17
C PRO A 49 17.13 3.39 3.10
N ALA A 50 16.97 3.36 4.44
CA ALA A 50 18.12 3.34 5.35
C ALA A 50 19.01 2.11 5.13
N ALA A 51 18.42 0.92 5.03
CA ALA A 51 19.17 -0.31 4.75
C ALA A 51 19.88 -0.26 3.40
N TYR A 52 19.25 0.35 2.38
CA TYR A 52 19.91 0.59 1.11
C TYR A 52 21.11 1.52 1.24
N VAL A 53 20.98 2.63 1.98
CA VAL A 53 22.10 3.55 2.26
C VAL A 53 23.25 2.79 2.93
N VAL A 54 22.98 2.05 4.00
CA VAL A 54 24.02 1.28 4.71
C VAL A 54 24.74 0.30 3.78
N GLN A 55 23.98 -0.47 2.99
CA GLN A 55 24.55 -1.44 2.06
C GLN A 55 25.41 -0.76 0.98
N ALA A 56 24.90 0.30 0.35
CA ALA A 56 25.63 1.04 -0.68
C ALA A 56 26.93 1.64 -0.13
N ARG A 57 26.93 2.08 1.13
CA ARG A 57 28.13 2.62 1.78
C ARG A 57 29.19 1.56 2.11
N ARG A 58 28.79 0.33 2.43
CA ARG A 58 29.73 -0.79 2.55
C ARG A 58 30.35 -1.19 1.22
N GLU A 59 29.60 -1.02 0.14
CA GLU A 59 30.08 -1.22 -1.23
C GLU A 59 30.85 -0.01 -1.76
N GLU A 60 31.16 0.97 -0.90
CA GLU A 60 31.91 2.19 -1.21
C GLU A 60 31.27 3.02 -2.35
N THR A 61 29.96 2.90 -2.55
CA THR A 61 29.22 3.62 -3.60
C THR A 61 29.26 5.13 -3.34
N GLU A 62 29.66 5.92 -4.32
CA GLU A 62 29.71 7.39 -4.20
C GLU A 62 28.36 7.99 -3.82
N TRP A 63 28.37 9.02 -2.97
CA TRP A 63 27.15 9.74 -2.57
C TRP A 63 26.37 10.34 -3.75
N SER A 64 27.02 10.55 -4.88
CA SER A 64 26.44 11.06 -6.13
C SER A 64 25.63 10.00 -6.90
N ASP A 65 25.72 8.71 -6.52
CA ASP A 65 24.99 7.63 -7.20
C ASP A 65 23.48 7.92 -7.21
N PRO A 66 22.80 7.81 -8.37
CA PRO A 66 21.40 8.16 -8.48
C PRO A 66 20.47 7.37 -7.53
N LEU A 67 20.70 6.06 -7.36
CA LEU A 67 19.84 5.25 -6.49
C LEU A 67 20.11 5.54 -5.02
N LEU A 68 21.37 5.79 -4.64
CA LEU A 68 21.71 6.23 -3.29
C LEU A 68 21.08 7.59 -2.98
N GLN A 69 21.14 8.54 -3.91
CA GLN A 69 20.44 9.83 -3.81
C GLN A 69 18.93 9.67 -3.71
N ALA A 70 18.32 8.75 -4.47
CA ALA A 70 16.89 8.48 -4.36
C ALA A 70 16.51 7.87 -2.99
N ALA A 71 17.34 6.98 -2.44
CA ALA A 71 17.15 6.44 -1.08
C ALA A 71 17.25 7.55 -0.02
N MET A 72 18.23 8.43 -0.14
CA MET A 72 18.38 9.60 0.73
C MET A 72 17.21 10.58 0.61
N TRP A 73 16.74 10.87 -0.61
CA TRP A 73 15.51 11.64 -0.79
C TRP A 73 14.30 10.99 -0.13
N ASN A 74 14.15 9.68 -0.23
CA ASN A 74 13.06 8.95 0.42
C ASN A 74 13.15 9.05 1.96
N LEU A 75 14.35 9.00 2.54
CA LEU A 75 14.56 9.25 3.98
C LEU A 75 14.12 10.65 4.38
N HIS A 76 14.59 11.66 3.64
CA HIS A 76 14.19 13.05 3.85
C HIS A 76 12.68 13.25 3.71
N ASP A 77 12.06 12.64 2.70
CA ASP A 77 10.60 12.69 2.46
C ASP A 77 9.79 12.05 3.57
N LEU A 78 10.33 11.02 4.21
CA LEU A 78 9.75 10.40 5.40
C LEU A 78 10.03 11.20 6.68
N GLY A 79 10.81 12.28 6.57
CA GLY A 79 11.11 13.21 7.67
C GLY A 79 12.34 12.86 8.48
N VAL A 80 13.19 11.97 7.98
CA VAL A 80 14.51 11.73 8.56
C VAL A 80 15.40 12.93 8.22
N GLU A 81 16.04 13.50 9.23
CA GLU A 81 17.03 14.58 9.08
C GLU A 81 18.45 14.07 9.38
N GLN A 82 18.56 13.17 10.36
CA GLN A 82 19.83 12.59 10.80
C GLN A 82 19.70 11.08 11.03
N LEU A 83 20.69 10.35 10.53
CA LEU A 83 20.80 8.90 10.64
C LEU A 83 22.26 8.51 10.94
N SER A 84 22.45 7.69 11.97
CA SER A 84 23.71 7.04 12.27
C SER A 84 23.61 5.54 12.07
N PHE A 85 24.66 4.91 11.55
CA PHE A 85 24.69 3.48 11.25
C PHE A 85 26.06 2.85 11.42
N GLY A 86 26.08 1.52 11.58
CA GLY A 86 27.29 0.73 11.77
C GLY A 86 27.68 0.54 13.24
N ALA A 87 28.84 -0.11 13.45
CA ALA A 87 29.29 -0.53 14.77
C ALA A 87 29.50 0.63 15.76
N GLU A 88 29.91 1.80 15.27
CA GLU A 88 30.08 3.01 16.10
C GLU A 88 28.74 3.47 16.67
N ALA A 89 27.72 3.62 15.82
CA ALA A 89 26.36 3.96 16.24
C ALA A 89 25.79 2.91 17.21
N ALA A 90 26.10 1.63 17.00
CA ALA A 90 25.70 0.55 17.90
C ALA A 90 26.38 0.69 19.28
N ALA A 91 27.68 1.03 19.32
CA ALA A 91 28.43 1.19 20.56
C ALA A 91 27.93 2.36 21.41
N GLU A 92 27.50 3.45 20.77
CA GLU A 92 26.90 4.62 21.43
C GLU A 92 25.47 4.38 21.94
N THR A 93 24.80 3.34 21.46
CA THR A 93 23.41 3.05 21.83
C THR A 93 23.34 2.20 23.12
N PRO A 94 22.49 2.56 24.10
CA PRO A 94 22.32 1.77 25.32
C PRO A 94 22.04 0.30 25.02
N ALA A 95 22.64 -0.62 25.78
CA ALA A 95 22.50 -2.06 25.53
C ALA A 95 21.04 -2.56 25.51
N ALA A 96 20.15 -1.92 26.27
CA ALA A 96 18.73 -2.25 26.31
C ALA A 96 17.97 -1.87 25.02
N GLU A 97 18.52 -0.98 24.20
CA GLU A 97 17.93 -0.46 22.97
C GLU A 97 18.59 -1.04 21.71
N ARG A 98 19.68 -1.82 21.89
CA ARG A 98 20.35 -2.50 20.78
C ARG A 98 19.55 -3.75 20.38
N PRO A 99 19.13 -3.88 19.11
CA PRO A 99 18.58 -5.13 18.61
C PRO A 99 19.67 -6.21 18.58
N ASP A 100 19.28 -7.45 18.83
CA ASP A 100 20.15 -8.61 18.61
C ASP A 100 20.50 -8.69 17.12
N GLY A 101 21.80 -8.72 16.78
CA GLY A 101 22.23 -8.76 15.39
C GLY A 101 23.68 -8.34 15.18
N ASN A 102 24.07 -8.25 13.92
CA ASN A 102 25.37 -7.73 13.52
C ASN A 102 25.42 -6.22 13.77
N ALA A 103 26.40 -5.77 14.57
CA ALA A 103 26.57 -4.35 14.89
C ALA A 103 26.79 -3.48 13.65
N ASP A 104 27.38 -4.05 12.59
CA ASP A 104 27.59 -3.31 11.35
C ASP A 104 26.27 -2.98 10.64
N ASP A 105 25.20 -3.77 10.86
CA ASP A 105 23.87 -3.59 10.24
C ASP A 105 22.98 -2.64 11.06
N PHE A 106 23.49 -2.11 12.18
CA PHE A 106 22.72 -1.26 13.07
C PHE A 106 22.41 0.09 12.41
N ILE A 107 21.17 0.53 12.56
CA ILE A 107 20.62 1.79 12.01
C ILE A 107 19.89 2.49 13.15
N ARG A 108 20.25 3.75 13.41
CA ARG A 108 19.61 4.63 14.40
C ARG A 108 19.18 5.92 13.73
N PHE A 109 17.91 6.28 13.88
CA PHE A 109 17.38 7.56 13.43
C PHE A 109 17.54 8.59 14.55
N ASP A 110 18.62 9.39 14.52
CA ASP A 110 18.92 10.35 15.59
C ASP A 110 17.97 11.54 15.60
N LYS A 111 17.50 11.95 14.42
CA LYS A 111 16.51 13.02 14.25
C LYS A 111 15.55 12.70 13.11
N ALA A 112 14.29 12.47 13.45
CA ALA A 112 13.23 12.27 12.48
C ALA A 112 11.87 12.79 12.98
N GLU A 113 11.16 13.54 12.13
CA GLU A 113 9.78 13.97 12.38
C GLU A 113 8.88 13.47 11.26
N ALA A 114 7.94 12.58 11.59
CA ALA A 114 7.11 11.92 10.59
C ALA A 114 6.30 12.91 9.74
N THR A 115 6.51 12.88 8.43
CA THR A 115 5.77 13.69 7.45
C THR A 115 4.43 13.04 7.06
N ASP A 116 3.65 13.74 6.23
CA ASP A 116 2.49 13.16 5.56
C ASP A 116 2.81 11.87 4.79
N MET A 117 4.02 11.76 4.21
CA MET A 117 4.45 10.54 3.51
C MET A 117 4.63 9.38 4.49
N ALA A 118 5.28 9.63 5.62
CA ALA A 118 5.50 8.64 6.68
C ALA A 118 4.18 8.22 7.36
N HIS A 119 3.21 9.13 7.44
CA HIS A 119 1.87 8.82 7.92
C HIS A 119 0.95 8.18 6.86
N GLY A 120 1.39 8.09 5.60
CA GLY A 120 0.58 7.54 4.51
C GLY A 120 -0.70 8.35 4.27
N ARG A 121 -0.62 9.69 4.36
CA ARG A 121 -1.75 10.57 4.11
C ARG A 121 -1.92 10.82 2.61
N ALA A 122 -3.16 10.97 2.14
CA ALA A 122 -3.46 11.17 0.72
C ALA A 122 -2.83 12.46 0.14
N SER A 123 -2.54 13.46 0.96
CA SER A 123 -1.82 14.69 0.60
C SER A 123 -0.39 14.44 0.10
N ALA A 124 0.23 13.32 0.50
CA ALA A 124 1.56 12.91 0.05
C ALA A 124 1.61 12.56 -1.45
N ILE A 125 0.47 12.19 -2.05
CA ILE A 125 0.38 11.86 -3.47
C ILE A 125 -0.33 13.00 -4.20
N ASN A 126 0.48 13.92 -4.73
CA ASN A 126 0.06 15.14 -5.40
C ASN A 126 0.84 15.36 -6.71
N PHE A 127 0.53 16.43 -7.44
CA PHE A 127 1.19 16.74 -8.72
C PHE A 127 2.72 16.75 -8.62
N SER A 128 3.29 17.40 -7.60
CA SER A 128 4.74 17.56 -7.45
C SER A 128 5.42 16.22 -7.15
N THR A 129 4.84 15.44 -6.23
CA THR A 129 5.43 14.15 -5.81
C THR A 129 5.27 13.05 -6.85
N VAL A 130 4.18 13.09 -7.63
CA VAL A 130 3.99 12.20 -8.78
C VAL A 130 4.93 12.58 -9.93
N SER A 131 5.06 13.87 -10.26
CA SER A 131 5.89 14.32 -11.38
C SER A 131 7.39 14.12 -11.12
N SER A 132 7.83 14.23 -9.87
CA SER A 132 9.22 13.98 -9.47
C SER A 132 9.53 12.50 -9.17
N GLY A 133 8.51 11.64 -9.06
CA GLY A 133 8.68 10.24 -8.63
C GLY A 133 8.78 10.06 -7.10
N ARG A 134 8.99 11.12 -6.32
CA ARG A 134 9.14 11.05 -4.85
C ARG A 134 7.94 10.44 -4.12
N GLY A 135 6.74 10.47 -4.71
CA GLY A 135 5.54 9.87 -4.12
C GLY A 135 5.57 8.34 -4.00
N TYR A 136 6.54 7.64 -4.61
CA TYR A 136 6.58 6.18 -4.60
C TYR A 136 6.78 5.64 -3.18
N ILE A 137 7.57 6.32 -2.35
CA ILE A 137 7.78 5.88 -0.96
C ILE A 137 6.51 5.98 -0.13
N ALA A 138 5.68 7.01 -0.36
CA ALA A 138 4.37 7.13 0.28
C ALA A 138 3.42 6.01 -0.17
N ALA A 139 3.46 5.64 -1.46
CA ALA A 139 2.68 4.52 -1.97
C ALA A 139 3.12 3.16 -1.38
N LEU A 140 4.43 2.91 -1.26
CA LEU A 140 4.97 1.72 -0.58
C LEU A 140 4.61 1.71 0.91
N ASN A 141 4.68 2.86 1.57
CA ASN A 141 4.27 3.00 2.97
C ASN A 141 2.78 2.66 3.15
N ASN A 142 1.92 3.09 2.21
CA ASN A 142 0.53 2.70 2.23
C ASN A 142 0.40 1.18 2.14
N VAL A 143 1.05 0.52 1.16
CA VAL A 143 0.95 -0.93 0.92
C VAL A 143 1.12 -1.76 2.20
N ILE A 144 2.10 -1.44 3.05
CA ILE A 144 2.41 -2.22 4.27
C ILE A 144 1.54 -1.87 5.48
N HIS A 145 0.74 -0.80 5.41
CA HIS A 145 -0.10 -0.31 6.52
C HIS A 145 -1.61 -0.35 6.24
N ARG A 146 -2.03 -0.89 5.09
CA ARG A 146 -3.45 -0.98 4.72
C ARG A 146 -4.22 -1.90 5.67
N VAL A 147 -5.36 -1.39 6.11
CA VAL A 147 -6.38 -2.14 6.84
C VAL A 147 -7.67 -2.10 6.05
N PHE A 148 -8.38 -3.21 6.05
CA PHE A 148 -9.68 -3.37 5.44
C PHE A 148 -10.68 -3.85 6.49
N GLN A 149 -11.81 -3.16 6.61
CA GLN A 149 -12.85 -3.52 7.57
C GLN A 149 -13.84 -4.49 6.93
N LEU A 150 -13.93 -5.71 7.45
CA LEU A 150 -14.91 -6.70 7.02
C LEU A 150 -15.88 -7.01 8.16
N ASN A 151 -17.17 -6.71 7.99
CA ASN A 151 -18.20 -6.92 9.02
C ASN A 151 -17.84 -6.28 10.38
N GLY A 152 -17.15 -5.13 10.36
CA GLY A 152 -16.69 -4.44 11.56
C GLY A 152 -15.31 -4.89 12.08
N GLU A 153 -14.77 -6.01 11.59
CA GLU A 153 -13.45 -6.51 11.97
C GLU A 153 -12.35 -5.92 11.10
N ASN A 154 -11.22 -5.53 11.71
CA ASN A 154 -10.08 -5.00 11.00
C ASN A 154 -9.17 -6.12 10.50
N LEU A 155 -8.99 -6.21 9.19
CA LEU A 155 -8.10 -7.15 8.52
C LEU A 155 -6.92 -6.40 7.91
N GLU A 156 -5.71 -6.89 8.11
CA GLU A 156 -4.55 -6.36 7.39
C GLU A 156 -4.57 -6.81 5.93
N VAL A 157 -4.32 -5.87 5.01
CA VAL A 157 -4.28 -6.18 3.59
C VAL A 157 -2.86 -6.57 3.19
N GLY A 158 -2.65 -7.87 2.96
CA GLY A 158 -1.37 -8.37 2.47
C GLY A 158 -1.22 -8.26 0.95
N ILE A 159 0.03 -8.37 0.47
CA ILE A 159 0.36 -8.51 -0.96
C ILE A 159 0.20 -10.00 -1.33
N GLN A 160 -0.75 -10.32 -2.21
CA GLN A 160 -0.94 -11.70 -2.67
C GLN A 160 -0.04 -12.02 -3.87
N ALA A 161 0.25 -13.31 -4.05
CA ALA A 161 1.03 -13.78 -5.18
C ALA A 161 0.27 -13.52 -6.50
N ARG A 162 0.99 -13.12 -7.54
CA ARG A 162 0.42 -12.82 -8.87
C ARG A 162 -0.49 -13.92 -9.43
N PRO A 163 -0.16 -15.23 -9.34
CA PRO A 163 -1.07 -16.28 -9.82
C PRO A 163 -2.44 -16.28 -9.13
N GLU A 164 -2.48 -15.97 -7.83
CA GLU A 164 -3.72 -15.90 -7.05
C GLU A 164 -4.55 -14.67 -7.42
N LEU A 165 -3.88 -13.53 -7.64
CA LEU A 165 -4.49 -12.31 -8.19
C LEU A 165 -5.14 -12.58 -9.56
N GLU A 166 -4.42 -13.23 -10.48
CA GLU A 166 -4.93 -13.54 -11.82
C GLU A 166 -6.11 -14.52 -11.78
N LYS A 167 -6.04 -15.55 -10.91
CA LYS A 167 -7.13 -16.51 -10.70
C LYS A 167 -8.38 -15.81 -10.18
N THR A 168 -8.25 -14.98 -9.15
CA THR A 168 -9.36 -14.27 -8.54
C THR A 168 -9.93 -13.19 -9.47
N ALA A 169 -9.07 -12.47 -10.20
CA ALA A 169 -9.50 -11.50 -11.20
C ALA A 169 -10.32 -12.14 -12.32
N LYS A 170 -9.94 -13.35 -12.79
CA LYS A 170 -10.74 -14.12 -13.77
C LYS A 170 -12.10 -14.51 -13.21
N LEU A 171 -12.18 -14.92 -11.95
CA LEU A 171 -13.44 -15.24 -11.28
C LEU A 171 -14.36 -14.00 -11.22
N ILE A 172 -13.82 -12.85 -10.81
CA ILE A 172 -14.55 -11.58 -10.74
C ILE A 172 -15.03 -11.16 -12.13
N ALA A 173 -14.16 -11.25 -13.15
CA ALA A 173 -14.52 -10.89 -14.52
C ALA A 173 -15.63 -11.80 -15.07
N ALA A 174 -15.60 -13.10 -14.77
CA ALA A 174 -16.64 -14.04 -15.16
C ALA A 174 -17.97 -13.80 -14.41
N ALA A 175 -17.90 -13.32 -13.17
CA ALA A 175 -19.07 -13.01 -12.36
C ALA A 175 -19.68 -11.64 -12.68
N ARG A 176 -18.93 -10.74 -13.35
CA ARG A 176 -19.32 -9.36 -13.66
C ARG A 176 -20.54 -9.32 -14.58
N GLN A 177 -21.54 -8.51 -14.22
CA GLN A 177 -22.71 -8.28 -15.05
C GLN A 177 -22.41 -7.23 -16.13
N ASN A 178 -23.21 -7.22 -17.20
CA ASN A 178 -23.12 -6.19 -18.23
C ASN A 178 -23.26 -4.80 -17.58
N GLU A 179 -22.37 -3.87 -17.96
CA GLU A 179 -22.34 -2.48 -17.47
C GLU A 179 -21.99 -2.28 -15.97
N GLU A 180 -21.79 -3.35 -15.20
CA GLU A 180 -21.40 -3.26 -13.79
C GLU A 180 -19.95 -2.76 -13.64
N GLY A 181 -19.66 -1.89 -12.68
CA GLY A 181 -18.30 -1.47 -12.35
C GLY A 181 -17.47 -2.60 -11.69
N LEU A 182 -16.15 -2.63 -11.92
CA LEU A 182 -15.28 -3.66 -11.35
C LEU A 182 -15.31 -3.71 -9.81
N LEU A 183 -15.44 -2.55 -9.17
CA LEU A 183 -15.57 -2.42 -7.72
C LEU A 183 -16.79 -3.20 -7.18
N PHE A 184 -17.95 -3.07 -7.83
CA PHE A 184 -19.18 -3.76 -7.47
C PHE A 184 -19.08 -5.26 -7.73
N ALA A 185 -18.56 -5.66 -8.90
CA ALA A 185 -18.35 -7.07 -9.24
C ALA A 185 -17.41 -7.78 -8.26
N THR A 186 -16.33 -7.10 -7.86
CA THR A 186 -15.37 -7.62 -6.87
C THR A 186 -16.02 -7.81 -5.51
N SER A 187 -16.77 -6.80 -5.05
CA SER A 187 -17.47 -6.83 -3.76
C SER A 187 -18.52 -7.93 -3.75
N ARG A 188 -19.31 -8.06 -4.81
CA ARG A 188 -20.32 -9.11 -4.93
C ARG A 188 -19.70 -10.51 -4.95
N THR A 189 -18.56 -10.67 -5.61
CA THR A 189 -17.80 -11.93 -5.59
C THR A 189 -17.30 -12.24 -4.17
N LEU A 190 -16.77 -11.26 -3.45
CA LEU A 190 -16.39 -11.41 -2.04
C LEU A 190 -17.59 -11.84 -1.17
N GLY A 191 -18.73 -11.16 -1.29
CA GLY A 191 -19.95 -11.51 -0.56
C GLY A 191 -20.49 -12.90 -0.89
N ALA A 192 -20.34 -13.38 -2.13
CA ALA A 192 -20.68 -14.75 -2.50
C ALA A 192 -19.76 -15.77 -1.81
N MET A 193 -18.46 -15.50 -1.74
CA MET A 193 -17.50 -16.36 -1.04
C MET A 193 -17.77 -16.43 0.47
N LEU A 194 -18.07 -15.29 1.11
CA LEU A 194 -18.41 -15.26 2.54
C LEU A 194 -19.68 -16.06 2.84
N ARG A 195 -20.72 -15.97 2.00
CA ARG A 195 -21.94 -16.77 2.14
C ARG A 195 -21.73 -18.27 1.95
N GLN A 196 -20.64 -18.68 1.30
CA GLN A 196 -20.24 -20.08 1.18
C GLN A 196 -19.49 -20.58 2.43
N GLY A 197 -19.34 -19.75 3.47
CA GLY A 197 -18.64 -20.09 4.71
C GLY A 197 -17.12 -19.92 4.64
N ARG A 198 -16.61 -19.22 3.62
CA ARG A 198 -15.17 -18.91 3.50
C ARG A 198 -14.78 -17.82 4.49
N GLY A 199 -13.62 -17.98 5.11
CA GLY A 199 -13.10 -17.10 6.15
C GLY A 199 -12.02 -16.12 5.65
N PRO A 200 -11.60 -15.15 6.49
CA PRO A 200 -10.58 -14.17 6.12
C PRO A 200 -9.18 -14.76 5.89
N GLU A 201 -8.95 -16.01 6.29
CA GLU A 201 -7.72 -16.75 6.05
C GLU A 201 -7.65 -17.38 4.65
N ASP A 202 -8.78 -17.48 3.94
CA ASP A 202 -8.83 -18.02 2.57
C ASP A 202 -8.08 -17.12 1.58
N ILE A 203 -7.22 -17.72 0.75
CA ILE A 203 -6.39 -16.98 -0.21
C ILE A 203 -7.21 -16.14 -1.19
N GLU A 204 -8.32 -16.67 -1.73
CA GLU A 204 -9.18 -15.89 -2.63
C GLU A 204 -9.94 -14.78 -1.91
N ILE A 205 -10.27 -14.93 -0.62
CA ILE A 205 -10.86 -13.85 0.20
C ILE A 205 -9.83 -12.72 0.36
N ARG A 206 -8.59 -13.07 0.76
CA ARG A 206 -7.48 -12.12 0.89
C ARG A 206 -7.18 -11.41 -0.42
N THR A 207 -7.22 -12.15 -1.53
CA THR A 207 -7.00 -11.60 -2.87
C THR A 207 -8.13 -10.64 -3.27
N ALA A 208 -9.39 -10.99 -3.01
CA ALA A 208 -10.51 -10.09 -3.28
C ALA A 208 -10.43 -8.81 -2.42
N ILE A 209 -10.05 -8.93 -1.15
CA ILE A 209 -9.80 -7.80 -0.25
C ILE A 209 -8.67 -6.92 -0.78
N GLU A 210 -7.55 -7.50 -1.24
CA GLU A 210 -6.46 -6.73 -1.85
C GLU A 210 -6.92 -5.96 -3.09
N LEU A 211 -7.68 -6.61 -3.97
CA LEU A 211 -8.23 -5.97 -5.18
C LEU A 211 -9.20 -4.83 -4.84
N LEU A 212 -10.08 -5.01 -3.84
CA LEU A 212 -10.95 -3.94 -3.34
C LEU A 212 -10.15 -2.78 -2.77
N SER A 213 -9.14 -3.09 -1.96
CA SER A 213 -8.25 -2.10 -1.38
C SER A 213 -7.50 -1.30 -2.43
N ASN A 214 -7.04 -1.96 -3.50
CA ASN A 214 -6.40 -1.30 -4.64
C ASN A 214 -7.33 -0.33 -5.39
N MET A 215 -8.64 -0.56 -5.34
CA MET A 215 -9.66 0.33 -5.91
C MET A 215 -10.12 1.41 -4.91
N GLY A 216 -9.51 1.50 -3.73
CA GLY A 216 -9.85 2.47 -2.70
C GLY A 216 -10.94 2.02 -1.73
N CYS A 217 -11.51 0.83 -1.86
CA CYS A 217 -12.46 0.32 -0.87
C CYS A 217 -11.70 -0.11 0.40
N SER A 218 -12.05 0.47 1.53
CA SER A 218 -11.43 0.16 2.83
C SER A 218 -12.35 -0.58 3.78
N GLY A 219 -13.62 -0.81 3.40
CA GLY A 219 -14.51 -1.64 4.20
C GLY A 219 -15.79 -2.05 3.51
N VAL A 220 -16.27 -3.24 3.87
CA VAL A 220 -17.57 -3.78 3.49
C VAL A 220 -18.21 -4.52 4.66
N ALA A 221 -19.53 -4.60 4.65
CA ALA A 221 -20.29 -5.44 5.55
C ALA A 221 -21.37 -6.24 4.80
N VAL A 222 -21.71 -7.41 5.33
CA VAL A 222 -22.85 -8.21 4.89
C VAL A 222 -24.07 -7.78 5.69
N ASP A 223 -25.02 -7.16 5.02
CA ASP A 223 -26.36 -6.93 5.54
C ASP A 223 -27.13 -8.24 5.47
N MET A 224 -27.18 -8.95 6.59
CA MET A 224 -27.85 -10.24 6.72
C MET A 224 -29.37 -10.12 6.55
N ALA A 225 -29.97 -8.98 6.92
CA ALA A 225 -31.40 -8.76 6.84
C ALA A 225 -31.85 -8.54 5.38
N ALA A 226 -31.10 -7.75 4.62
CA ALA A 226 -31.36 -7.51 3.20
C ALA A 226 -30.66 -8.50 2.25
N GLY A 227 -29.84 -9.41 2.78
CA GLY A 227 -29.12 -10.42 2.00
C GLY A 227 -28.13 -9.85 0.99
N ARG A 228 -27.57 -8.66 1.26
CA ARG A 228 -26.69 -7.91 0.35
C ARG A 228 -25.40 -7.46 1.03
N MET A 229 -24.40 -7.08 0.25
CA MET A 229 -23.24 -6.37 0.80
C MET A 229 -23.46 -4.86 0.73
N VAL A 230 -22.84 -4.15 1.66
CA VAL A 230 -22.75 -2.69 1.68
C VAL A 230 -21.29 -2.27 1.78
N PHE A 231 -20.92 -1.19 1.11
CA PHE A 231 -19.64 -0.53 1.35
C PHE A 231 -19.73 0.26 2.66
N THR A 232 -18.71 0.16 3.51
CA THR A 232 -18.63 0.84 4.80
C THR A 232 -17.43 1.76 4.93
N GLY A 233 -16.54 1.79 3.92
CA GLY A 233 -15.38 2.66 3.96
C GLY A 233 -14.66 2.78 2.61
N PHE A 234 -14.12 3.97 2.37
CA PHE A 234 -13.24 4.25 1.25
C PHE A 234 -12.00 5.03 1.70
N SER A 235 -10.84 4.67 1.15
CA SER A 235 -9.54 5.31 1.37
C SER A 235 -9.00 5.90 0.07
N LEU A 236 -8.95 7.23 0.01
CA LEU A 236 -8.33 7.96 -1.09
C LEU A 236 -6.84 7.60 -1.23
N MET A 237 -6.12 7.43 -0.11
CA MET A 237 -4.71 7.06 -0.15
C MET A 237 -4.52 5.70 -0.82
N ASN A 238 -5.33 4.69 -0.50
CA ASN A 238 -5.17 3.36 -1.08
C ASN A 238 -5.35 3.41 -2.61
N ALA A 239 -6.37 4.13 -3.08
CA ALA A 239 -6.62 4.26 -4.52
C ALA A 239 -5.49 5.02 -5.24
N LEU A 240 -5.01 6.12 -4.66
CA LEU A 240 -3.92 6.91 -5.26
C LEU A 240 -2.60 6.15 -5.23
N ALA A 241 -2.28 5.46 -4.14
CA ALA A 241 -1.07 4.65 -4.03
C ALA A 241 -1.06 3.52 -5.06
N SER A 242 -2.15 2.77 -5.17
CA SER A 242 -2.27 1.68 -6.15
C SER A 242 -2.26 2.20 -7.59
N ALA A 243 -2.94 3.31 -7.88
CA ALA A 243 -2.89 3.95 -9.19
C ALA A 243 -1.45 4.37 -9.56
N PHE A 244 -0.72 4.97 -8.62
CA PHE A 244 0.63 5.43 -8.88
C PHE A 244 1.60 4.26 -9.10
N LEU A 245 1.52 3.22 -8.28
CA LEU A 245 2.31 1.99 -8.44
C LEU A 245 2.00 1.25 -9.76
N GLN A 246 0.80 1.40 -10.31
CA GLN A 246 0.42 0.88 -11.63
C GLN A 246 0.89 1.77 -12.80
N GLY A 247 1.52 2.91 -12.51
CA GLY A 247 2.09 3.81 -13.52
C GLY A 247 1.08 4.81 -14.12
N LEU A 248 -0.03 5.09 -13.44
CA LEU A 248 -0.94 6.14 -13.88
C LEU A 248 -0.29 7.52 -13.77
N THR A 249 -0.59 8.41 -14.73
CA THR A 249 -0.16 9.80 -14.71
C THR A 249 -0.99 10.61 -13.71
N TRP A 250 -0.48 11.78 -13.29
CA TRP A 250 -1.24 12.68 -12.41
C TRP A 250 -2.63 13.02 -12.96
N ASP A 251 -2.76 13.22 -14.28
CA ASP A 251 -4.05 13.51 -14.91
C ASP A 251 -5.05 12.36 -14.79
N GLN A 252 -4.58 11.12 -14.94
CA GLN A 252 -5.41 9.94 -14.72
C GLN A 252 -5.79 9.78 -13.24
N MET A 253 -4.85 10.08 -12.34
CA MET A 253 -5.08 10.02 -10.90
C MET A 253 -6.07 11.06 -10.38
N LYS A 254 -6.23 12.21 -11.05
CA LYS A 254 -7.31 13.17 -10.73
C LYS A 254 -8.69 12.52 -10.88
N ASN A 255 -8.88 11.67 -11.90
CA ASN A 255 -10.15 10.96 -12.07
C ASN A 255 -10.36 9.92 -10.96
N VAL A 256 -9.30 9.20 -10.57
CA VAL A 256 -9.34 8.28 -9.42
C VAL A 256 -9.74 9.02 -8.15
N ARG A 257 -9.12 10.18 -7.89
CA ARG A 257 -9.45 11.04 -6.74
C ARG A 257 -10.92 11.42 -6.74
N THR A 258 -11.41 12.01 -7.83
CA THR A 258 -12.81 12.46 -7.95
C THR A 258 -13.79 11.31 -7.70
N ASN A 259 -13.51 10.12 -8.25
CA ASN A 259 -14.39 8.96 -8.08
C ASN A 259 -14.44 8.47 -6.63
N VAL A 260 -13.30 8.41 -5.93
CA VAL A 260 -13.26 7.97 -4.54
C VAL A 260 -13.88 9.01 -3.60
N GLU A 261 -13.62 10.30 -3.83
CA GLU A 261 -14.24 11.38 -3.05
C GLU A 261 -15.77 11.41 -3.23
N LEU A 262 -16.28 11.08 -4.42
CA LEU A 262 -17.72 10.92 -4.66
C LEU A 262 -18.29 9.79 -3.80
N LEU A 263 -17.63 8.63 -3.77
CA LEU A 263 -18.05 7.48 -2.97
C LEU A 263 -17.98 7.77 -1.46
N GLN A 264 -16.94 8.48 -1.00
CA GLN A 264 -16.84 8.94 0.38
C GLN A 264 -18.01 9.87 0.75
N LYS A 265 -18.33 10.85 -0.10
CA LYS A 265 -19.47 11.76 0.12
C LYS A 265 -20.82 11.06 0.10
N GLN A 266 -20.98 9.98 -0.67
CA GLN A 266 -22.19 9.15 -0.64
C GLN A 266 -22.29 8.38 0.67
N LEU A 267 -21.17 7.81 1.13
CA LEU A 267 -21.08 7.10 2.41
C LEU A 267 -21.31 8.00 3.62
N GLU A 268 -20.94 9.28 3.56
CA GLU A 268 -21.25 10.24 4.64
C GLU A 268 -22.76 10.56 4.77
N LYS A 269 -23.52 10.35 3.69
CA LYS A 269 -24.96 10.65 3.63
C LYS A 269 -25.86 9.44 3.90
N GLU A 270 -25.31 8.23 3.80
CA GLU A 270 -26.04 6.96 3.88
C GLU A 270 -25.35 6.03 4.90
N GLU A 271 -26.07 5.13 5.58
CA GLU A 271 -25.46 4.15 6.50
C GLU A 271 -24.64 3.04 5.78
N GLY A 272 -24.35 3.23 4.50
CA GLY A 272 -23.62 2.29 3.64
C GLY A 272 -24.12 2.34 2.20
N ILE A 273 -23.22 2.16 1.24
CA ILE A 273 -23.60 2.15 -0.19
C ILE A 273 -23.95 0.70 -0.58
N PRO A 274 -25.18 0.41 -1.01
CA PRO A 274 -25.56 -0.96 -1.37
C PRO A 274 -24.79 -1.47 -2.58
N VAL A 275 -24.23 -2.67 -2.45
CA VAL A 275 -23.79 -3.46 -3.61
C VAL A 275 -25.04 -4.12 -4.16
N GLN A 276 -25.48 -3.73 -5.37
CA GLN A 276 -26.65 -4.35 -5.99
C GLN A 276 -26.49 -5.88 -6.00
N PRO A 277 -27.47 -6.64 -5.50
CA PRO A 277 -27.43 -8.09 -5.60
C PRO A 277 -27.44 -8.48 -7.09
N ALA A 278 -26.79 -9.60 -7.42
CA ALA A 278 -27.04 -10.18 -8.73
C ALA A 278 -28.54 -10.47 -8.86
N PRO A 279 -29.17 -10.17 -10.02
CA PRO A 279 -30.42 -10.83 -10.32
C PRO A 279 -30.14 -12.33 -10.28
N LEU A 280 -30.77 -13.03 -9.33
CA LEU A 280 -30.84 -14.48 -9.34
C LEU A 280 -31.65 -14.87 -10.57
N SER A 281 -31.03 -14.89 -11.74
CA SER A 281 -31.58 -15.66 -12.85
C SER A 281 -31.39 -17.13 -12.46
N PRO A 282 -32.46 -17.89 -12.16
CA PRO A 282 -32.31 -19.32 -12.03
C PRO A 282 -31.78 -19.80 -13.38
N ILE A 283 -30.59 -20.41 -13.37
CA ILE A 283 -30.10 -21.15 -14.53
C ILE A 283 -31.20 -22.15 -14.86
N GLY A 284 -31.92 -21.87 -15.94
CA GLY A 284 -33.10 -22.62 -16.33
C GLY A 284 -32.78 -24.10 -16.31
N SER A 285 -33.50 -24.85 -15.48
CA SER A 285 -33.54 -26.30 -15.54
C SER A 285 -33.77 -26.70 -16.99
N ARG A 286 -32.72 -27.19 -17.68
CA ARG A 286 -32.87 -27.80 -19.00
C ARG A 286 -33.81 -28.98 -18.81
N ARG A 287 -35.07 -28.77 -19.21
CA ARG A 287 -36.12 -29.77 -19.33
C ARG A 287 -35.54 -30.88 -20.20
N ARG A 288 -35.26 -32.06 -19.62
CA ARG A 288 -35.03 -33.29 -20.38
C ARG A 288 -36.26 -33.51 -21.26
N ARG A 289 -36.13 -33.33 -22.57
CA ARG A 289 -37.10 -33.89 -23.51
C ARG A 289 -36.82 -35.39 -23.59
N ARG A 290 -37.84 -36.18 -23.21
CA ARG A 290 -38.01 -37.56 -23.68
C ARG A 290 -38.37 -37.53 -25.15
#